data_AF-A0A355A4Q2-F1
#
_entry.id   AF-A0A355A4Q2-F1
#
_cell.length_a   1.000
_cell.length_b   1.000
_cell.length_c   1.000
_cell.angle_alpha   90.00
_cell.angle_beta   90.00
_cell.angle_gamma   90.00
#
_symmetry.space_group_name_H-M   'P 1'
#
loop_
_entity.id
_entity.type
_entity.pdbx_description
1 polymer ?
#
loop_
_entity_poly.entity_id
_entity_poly.type
_entity_poly.pdbx_seq_one_letter_code
_entity_poly.pdbx_strand_id
1 'polypeptide(L)'
;MPSSIFSNGSLEKIEEGIEYLEKHGVKIQPLSKEIVLDEEECIKCGACTAVCNSNALRMNPDTANLVFDRDRCIVCELCVPACPMRIIKVMF
;
A
#
# COMPACT_ATOMS: atom_id res chain seq x y z
N MET A 1 -3.39 5.78 -0.29
CA MET A 1 -4.85 5.67 -0.13
C MET A 1 -5.34 6.78 0.80
N PRO A 2 -6.01 7.84 0.32
CA PRO A 2 -5.96 8.47 -0.99
C PRO A 2 -5.49 9.94 -0.85
N SER A 3 -4.25 10.25 -1.21
CA SER A 3 -3.80 11.64 -1.32
C SER A 3 -3.62 12.04 -2.78
N SER A 4 -4.60 12.82 -3.25
CA SER A 4 -4.53 13.77 -4.36
C SER A 4 -4.37 13.23 -5.79
N ILE A 5 -5.46 12.83 -6.45
CA ILE A 5 -5.59 13.04 -7.90
C ILE A 5 -7.01 13.54 -8.24
N PHE A 6 -7.02 14.69 -8.91
CA PHE A 6 -8.15 15.39 -9.49
C PHE A 6 -8.95 14.52 -10.48
N SER A 7 -10.24 14.34 -10.24
CA SER A 7 -11.28 14.49 -11.26
C SER A 7 -12.65 14.55 -10.56
N ASN A 8 -13.62 15.19 -11.19
CA ASN A 8 -14.94 15.49 -10.65
C ASN A 8 -15.86 14.24 -10.51
N GLY A 9 -15.30 13.07 -10.24
CA GLY A 9 -16.00 11.79 -10.09
C GLY A 9 -16.06 11.38 -8.62
N SER A 10 -17.27 11.26 -8.08
CA SER A 10 -17.48 10.56 -6.80
C SER A 10 -17.03 9.11 -6.94
N LEU A 11 -16.47 8.52 -5.88
CA LEU A 11 -16.08 7.10 -5.83
C LEU A 11 -17.20 6.18 -6.32
N GLU A 12 -18.44 6.50 -5.93
CA GLU A 12 -19.68 5.85 -6.35
C GLU A 12 -19.82 5.75 -7.89
N LYS A 13 -19.49 6.80 -8.64
CA LYS A 13 -19.58 6.78 -10.12
C LYS A 13 -18.50 5.93 -10.77
N ILE A 14 -17.36 5.77 -10.11
CA ILE A 14 -16.28 4.89 -10.58
C ILE A 14 -16.72 3.44 -10.40
N GLU A 15 -17.33 3.10 -9.26
CA GLU A 15 -17.88 1.77 -8.98
C GLU A 15 -18.98 1.40 -9.98
N GLU A 16 -19.95 2.29 -10.23
CA GLU A 16 -20.99 2.09 -11.26
C GLU A 16 -20.38 1.86 -12.65
N GLY A 17 -19.34 2.62 -13.00
CA GLY A 17 -18.63 2.48 -14.27
C GLY A 17 -17.90 1.14 -14.39
N ILE A 18 -17.26 0.68 -13.31
CA ILE A 18 -16.60 -0.64 -13.25
C ILE A 18 -17.64 -1.75 -13.45
N GLU A 19 -18.76 -1.71 -12.71
CA GLU A 19 -19.82 -2.71 -12.81
C GLU A 19 -20.43 -2.77 -14.23
N TYR A 20 -20.66 -1.60 -14.84
CA TYR A 20 -21.14 -1.53 -16.22
C TYR A 20 -20.19 -2.24 -17.18
N LEU A 21 -18.89 -1.96 -17.08
CA LEU A 21 -17.88 -2.55 -17.96
C LEU A 21 -17.76 -4.07 -17.76
N GLU A 22 -17.74 -4.54 -16.52
CA GLU A 22 -17.68 -5.98 -16.20
C GLU A 22 -18.88 -6.74 -16.77
N LYS A 23 -20.09 -6.18 -16.63
CA LYS A 23 -21.32 -6.76 -17.20
C LYS A 23 -21.26 -6.93 -18.72
N HIS A 24 -20.47 -6.11 -19.41
CA HIS A 24 -20.27 -6.19 -20.86
C HIS A 24 -19.03 -7.01 -21.24
N GLY A 25 -18.49 -7.81 -20.31
CA GLY A 25 -17.38 -8.72 -20.56
C GLY A 25 -16.01 -8.04 -20.62
N VAL A 26 -15.91 -6.78 -20.21
CA VAL A 26 -14.63 -6.08 -20.08
C VAL A 26 -13.98 -6.52 -18.77
N LYS A 27 -12.76 -7.06 -18.86
CA LYS A 27 -11.98 -7.43 -17.67
C LYS A 27 -11.26 -6.21 -17.12
N ILE A 28 -11.58 -5.85 -15.89
CA ILE A 28 -10.93 -4.75 -15.17
C ILE A 28 -9.88 -5.32 -14.24
N GLN A 29 -8.73 -4.65 -14.19
CA GLN A 29 -7.62 -5.00 -13.32
C GLN A 29 -7.06 -3.68 -12.77
N PRO A 30 -6.83 -3.57 -11.45
CA PRO A 30 -6.11 -2.44 -10.91
C PRO A 30 -4.72 -2.37 -11.56
N LEU A 31 -4.30 -1.17 -11.96
CA LEU A 31 -2.96 -0.96 -12.52
C LEU A 31 -1.94 -0.62 -11.42
N SER A 32 -2.42 -0.15 -10.26
CA SER A 32 -1.59 0.34 -9.18
C SER A 32 -1.03 -0.81 -8.35
N LYS A 33 0.29 -0.87 -8.28
CA LYS A 33 0.98 -1.70 -7.29
C LYS A 33 0.79 -1.14 -5.88
N GLU A 34 0.68 -2.01 -4.90
CA GLU A 34 0.67 -1.65 -3.49
C GLU A 34 1.66 -2.47 -2.68
N ILE A 35 2.18 -1.87 -1.60
CA ILE A 35 2.92 -2.61 -0.57
C ILE A 35 1.93 -3.11 0.47
N VAL A 36 1.99 -4.40 0.76
CA VAL A 36 1.21 -5.05 1.82
C VAL A 36 2.17 -5.68 2.82
N LEU A 37 1.87 -5.49 4.10
CA LEU A 37 2.60 -6.06 5.23
C LEU A 37 1.60 -6.83 6.08
N ASP A 38 1.97 -8.05 6.47
CA ASP A 38 1.25 -8.82 7.47
C ASP A 38 1.61 -8.28 8.87
N GLU A 39 0.67 -7.61 9.52
CA GLU A 39 0.90 -6.98 10.83
C GLU A 39 0.99 -8.01 11.97
N GLU A 40 0.39 -9.18 11.82
CA GLU A 40 0.37 -10.22 12.85
C GLU A 40 1.71 -10.96 12.92
N GLU A 41 2.31 -11.22 11.76
CA GLU A 41 3.63 -11.86 11.64
C GLU A 41 4.80 -10.85 11.81
N CYS A 42 4.50 -9.56 11.94
CA CYS A 42 5.50 -8.52 12.08
C CYS A 42 6.12 -8.50 13.49
N ILE A 43 7.38 -8.91 13.58
CA ILE A 43 8.16 -8.85 14.84
C ILE A 43 8.66 -7.44 15.20
N LYS A 44 8.26 -6.39 14.47
CA LYS A 44 8.59 -4.98 14.76
C LYS A 44 10.10 -4.68 14.87
N CYS A 45 10.94 -5.40 14.14
CA CYS A 45 12.40 -5.22 14.15
C CYS A 45 12.90 -3.87 13.59
N GLY A 46 12.05 -3.15 12.84
CA GLY A 46 12.38 -1.84 12.27
C GLY A 46 13.29 -1.86 11.04
N ALA A 47 13.75 -3.01 10.55
CA ALA A 47 14.66 -3.08 9.39
C ALA A 47 14.13 -2.36 8.13
N CYS A 48 12.82 -2.42 7.90
CA CYS A 48 12.18 -1.77 6.76
C CYS A 48 12.15 -0.23 6.85
N THR A 49 12.26 0.35 8.05
CA THR A 49 12.27 1.82 8.23
C THR A 49 13.59 2.43 7.78
N ALA A 50 14.71 1.71 7.98
CA ALA A 50 16.04 2.15 7.57
C ALA A 50 16.19 2.37 6.05
N VAL A 51 15.36 1.69 5.25
CA VAL A 51 15.36 1.81 3.78
C VAL A 51 14.20 2.67 3.24
N CYS A 52 13.31 3.14 4.12
CA CYS A 52 12.09 3.85 3.71
C CYS A 52 12.33 5.36 3.56
N ASN A 53 12.87 5.76 2.41
CA ASN A 53 13.19 7.17 2.13
C ASN A 53 11.98 8.12 2.15
N SER A 54 10.77 7.62 1.88
CA SER A 54 9.55 8.43 1.92
C SER A 54 8.95 8.58 3.32
N ASN A 55 9.53 7.94 4.33
CA ASN A 55 9.03 7.87 5.71
C ASN A 55 7.60 7.28 5.83
N ALA A 56 7.22 6.42 4.87
CA ALA A 56 5.98 5.66 4.94
C ALA A 56 6.02 4.60 6.05
N LEU A 57 7.17 3.97 6.27
CA LEU A 57 7.40 3.02 7.35
C LEU A 57 8.25 3.67 8.44
N ARG A 58 7.72 3.76 9.66
CA ARG A 58 8.40 4.38 10.81
C ARG A 58 8.11 3.63 12.10
N MET A 59 9.03 3.65 13.04
CA MET A 59 8.77 3.15 14.40
C MET A 59 8.11 4.26 15.21
N ASN A 60 7.01 3.94 15.88
CA ASN A 60 6.45 4.80 16.91
C ASN A 60 7.34 4.71 18.16
N PRO A 61 7.93 5.82 18.65
CA PRO A 61 8.89 5.79 19.75
C PRO A 61 8.26 5.41 21.10
N ASP A 62 6.96 5.68 21.28
CA ASP A 62 6.27 5.47 22.56
C ASP A 62 5.76 4.02 22.68
N THR A 63 5.36 3.42 21.57
CA THR A 63 4.74 2.08 21.55
C THR A 63 5.65 0.99 21.00
N ALA A 64 6.80 1.36 20.43
CA ALA A 64 7.69 0.47 19.68
C ALA A 64 6.97 -0.31 18.55
N ASN A 65 5.83 0.20 18.07
CA ASN A 65 5.10 -0.40 16.96
C ASN A 65 5.58 0.17 15.62
N LEU A 66 5.56 -0.68 14.60
CA LEU A 66 5.74 -0.24 13.22
C LEU A 66 4.46 0.47 12.76
N VAL A 67 4.61 1.66 12.19
CA VAL A 67 3.52 2.43 11.58
C VAL A 67 3.75 2.46 10.07
N PHE A 68 2.72 2.09 9.31
CA PHE A 68 2.73 2.17 7.85
C PHE A 68 1.72 3.19 7.32
N ASP A 69 2.26 4.30 6.84
CA ASP A 69 1.53 5.41 6.21
C ASP A 69 1.47 5.20 4.69
N ARG A 70 0.38 4.56 4.24
CA ARG A 70 0.20 4.15 2.84
C ARG A 70 0.18 5.32 1.87
N ASP A 71 -0.24 6.50 2.31
CA ASP A 71 -0.29 7.71 1.49
C ASP A 71 1.11 8.25 1.15
N ARG A 72 2.09 7.98 1.99
CA ARG A 72 3.48 8.37 1.75
C ARG A 72 4.27 7.28 1.01
N CYS A 73 3.68 6.12 0.77
CA CYS A 73 4.36 5.03 0.10
C CYS A 73 4.46 5.32 -1.39
N ILE A 74 5.69 5.36 -1.92
CA ILE A 74 5.96 5.52 -3.35
C ILE A 74 6.19 4.19 -4.06
N VAL A 75 5.96 3.07 -3.37
CA VAL A 75 6.12 1.70 -3.90
C VAL A 75 7.51 1.47 -4.53
N CYS A 76 8.57 1.90 -3.85
CA CYS A 76 9.95 1.68 -4.30
C CYS A 76 10.44 0.23 -4.06
N GLU A 77 9.64 -0.58 -3.38
CA GLU A 77 9.87 -2.01 -3.12
C GLU A 77 11.12 -2.34 -2.26
N LEU A 78 11.93 -1.35 -1.85
CA LEU A 78 13.14 -1.57 -1.04
C LEU A 78 12.88 -2.24 0.32
N CYS A 79 11.69 -2.03 0.89
CA CYS A 79 11.28 -2.65 2.15
C CYS A 79 11.05 -4.17 2.04
N VAL A 80 10.78 -4.69 0.83
CA VAL A 80 10.53 -6.11 0.57
C VAL A 80 11.77 -6.96 0.92
N PRO A 81 12.95 -6.75 0.29
CA PRO A 81 14.15 -7.51 0.64
C PRO A 81 14.71 -7.15 2.02
N ALA A 82 14.43 -5.94 2.53
CA ALA A 82 14.89 -5.52 3.86
C ALA A 82 14.16 -6.25 5.01
N CYS A 83 12.98 -6.82 4.76
CA CYS A 83 12.22 -7.53 5.79
C CYS A 83 12.79 -8.95 6.02
N PRO A 84 13.42 -9.23 7.17
CA PRO A 84 13.99 -10.56 7.44
C PRO A 84 12.92 -11.65 7.54
N MET A 85 11.70 -11.29 7.96
CA MET A 85 10.55 -12.19 8.06
C MET A 85 9.87 -12.45 6.71
N ARG A 86 10.23 -11.71 5.65
CA ARG A 86 9.64 -11.82 4.29
C ARG A 86 8.11 -11.66 4.24
N ILE A 87 7.57 -10.87 5.16
CA ILE A 87 6.12 -10.58 5.29
C ILE A 87 5.67 -9.35 4.48
N ILE A 88 6.61 -8.56 3.96
CA ILE A 88 6.32 -7.41 3.10
C ILE A 88 6.29 -7.87 1.65
N LYS A 89 5.19 -7.61 0.94
CA LYS A 89 4.95 -8.05 -0.44
C LYS A 89 4.44 -6.90 -1.30
N VAL A 90 4.61 -7.06 -2.61
CA VAL A 90 3.98 -6.20 -3.63
C VAL A 90 2.74 -6.92 -4.14
N MET A 91 1.60 -6.22 -4.16
CA MET A 91 0.35 -6.68 -4.75
C MET A 91 -0.03 -5.80 -5.95
N PHE A 92 -0.79 -6.37 -6.88
CA PHE A 92 -1.31 -5.74 -8.09
C PHE A 92 -2.83 -5.88 -8.10
#